data_AF-A0A1G3KDK8-F1
#
_entry.id   AF-A0A1G3KDK8-F1
#
_cell.length_a   1.000
_cell.length_b   1.000
_cell.length_c   1.000
_cell.angle_alpha   90.00
_cell.angle_beta   90.00
_cell.angle_gamma   90.00
#
_symmetry.space_group_name_H-M   'P 1'
#
loop_
_entity.id
_entity.type
_entity.pdbx_description
1 polymer ?
#
loop_
_entity_poly.entity_id
_entity_poly.type
_entity_poly.pdbx_seq_one_letter_code
_entity_poly.pdbx_strand_id
1 'polypeptide(L)'
;MGRLLPFAVVALSSAAAQAEPARFERFTYDGQSIEQVKAGPGEYINPILSGYYPDPTITRVGDDYYLVNSSFAHFPGLPIFKSKDLVNWVQIGNAIDRPSQLDFTGRRTSEAVFAPDISWHDGVFYIVNTCVACRNNFVITATDPAGPWSDPIWLPFEGIDPSIYWEGDKAYIVNNRAPDEPPRYDGHRAIWIQEYDWRAGKMVGPSTQLINGGVDISKKPVWIEGPHIFRKDGYYYLTAAEGGTSVNHSQVVLRSKKLRGPYLPYADNPILTQRGMDPNRPDPIGSAGHAKLIQTQKGDWWATFLAVRPYEGDLYNIGRETFLLPVTWKDGWPIILPRGEKIPHVGKVPDLPAQPSPALPMSGNFTYADEFDGDRLAMQWIGIRTPQQPFYRVTNGALELESGTPLGDLNGVPAFVGRRQQHAIATMSTTLRFTPEKDGDTAGLAAVQSDRSHMLFTITQVGGKKLIALTSRDNADTDTLVASAPLPAAGPVTLTIHADGGKMAFDYEVNGQRTTLKSDLDATLLSTRKAGGFVGTVVGPYRYTPAS
;
A
#
# COMPACT_ATOMS: atom_id res chain seq x y z
N MET A 1 -35.17 -56.25 -47.80
CA MET A 1 -34.39 -54.99 -47.88
C MET A 1 -35.27 -53.86 -47.34
N GLY A 2 -35.19 -53.57 -46.04
CA GLY A 2 -35.85 -52.41 -45.43
C GLY A 2 -34.77 -51.45 -44.93
N ARG A 3 -34.72 -50.24 -45.49
CA ARG A 3 -33.80 -49.17 -45.07
C ARG A 3 -34.52 -48.28 -44.05
N LEU A 4 -34.01 -48.28 -42.82
CA LEU A 4 -34.35 -47.30 -41.77
C LEU A 4 -33.57 -46.00 -42.03
N LEU A 5 -34.26 -44.86 -42.05
CA LEU A 5 -33.65 -43.54 -41.97
C LEU A 5 -33.33 -43.19 -40.51
N PRO A 6 -32.17 -42.57 -40.19
CA PRO A 6 -31.91 -42.05 -38.86
C PRO A 6 -32.49 -40.64 -38.72
N PHE A 7 -33.25 -40.42 -37.65
CA PHE A 7 -33.61 -39.09 -37.17
C PHE A 7 -32.40 -38.46 -36.47
N ALA A 8 -31.94 -37.33 -36.98
CA ALA A 8 -30.96 -36.49 -36.30
C ALA A 8 -31.67 -35.63 -35.25
N VAL A 9 -31.42 -35.91 -33.97
CA VAL A 9 -31.82 -35.04 -32.86
C VAL A 9 -30.80 -33.90 -32.78
N VAL A 10 -31.23 -32.69 -33.15
CA VAL A 10 -30.45 -31.46 -32.91
C VAL A 10 -30.63 -31.11 -31.43
N ALA A 11 -29.60 -31.40 -30.62
CA ALA A 11 -29.52 -30.90 -29.26
C ALA A 11 -29.16 -29.41 -29.31
N LEU A 12 -30.15 -28.54 -29.09
CA LEU A 12 -29.92 -27.13 -28.80
C LEU A 12 -29.31 -27.04 -27.40
N SER A 13 -27.98 -26.92 -27.33
CA SER A 13 -27.31 -26.49 -26.10
C SER A 13 -27.69 -25.03 -25.86
N SER A 14 -28.55 -24.78 -24.89
CA SER A 14 -28.75 -23.43 -24.34
C SER A 14 -27.45 -23.01 -23.65
N ALA A 15 -26.60 -22.27 -24.36
CA ALA A 15 -25.55 -21.50 -23.71
C ALA A 15 -26.27 -20.56 -22.74
N ALA A 16 -26.04 -20.72 -21.44
CA ALA A 16 -26.50 -19.77 -20.45
C ALA A 16 -25.92 -18.40 -20.86
N ALA A 17 -26.78 -17.43 -21.14
CA ALA A 17 -26.34 -16.07 -21.41
C ALA A 17 -25.54 -15.59 -20.19
N GLN A 18 -24.26 -15.30 -20.38
CA GLN A 18 -23.46 -14.63 -19.36
C GLN A 18 -24.08 -13.25 -19.12
N ALA A 19 -24.36 -12.92 -17.86
CA ALA A 19 -24.89 -11.61 -17.49
C ALA A 19 -23.92 -10.52 -17.97
N GLU A 20 -24.43 -9.49 -18.65
CA GLU A 20 -23.60 -8.43 -19.23
C GLU A 20 -22.68 -7.78 -18.18
N PRO A 21 -21.44 -7.43 -18.54
CA PRO A 21 -20.51 -6.79 -17.62
C PRO A 21 -21.03 -5.44 -17.14
N ALA A 22 -20.65 -5.05 -15.92
CA ALA A 22 -20.94 -3.72 -15.43
C ALA A 22 -20.02 -2.72 -16.12
N ARG A 23 -20.59 -1.68 -16.75
CA ARG A 23 -19.83 -0.69 -17.53
C ARG A 23 -19.69 0.61 -16.76
N PHE A 24 -18.47 0.94 -16.34
CA PHE A 24 -18.11 2.17 -15.64
C PHE A 24 -17.54 3.18 -16.64
N GLU A 25 -18.20 4.31 -16.81
CA GLU A 25 -17.87 5.30 -17.86
C GLU A 25 -16.85 6.34 -17.37
N ARG A 26 -16.76 6.54 -16.05
CA ARG A 26 -15.91 7.58 -15.46
C ARG A 26 -15.63 7.27 -13.99
N PHE A 27 -14.44 7.61 -13.52
CA PHE A 27 -14.12 7.74 -12.10
C PHE A 27 -13.54 9.14 -11.82
N THR A 28 -13.94 9.78 -10.73
CA THR A 28 -13.39 11.08 -10.32
C THR A 28 -12.98 11.07 -8.86
N TYR A 29 -11.97 11.86 -8.57
CA TYR A 29 -11.43 12.06 -7.24
C TYR A 29 -11.14 13.54 -7.04
N ASP A 30 -11.60 14.10 -5.92
CA ASP A 30 -11.24 15.43 -5.45
C ASP A 30 -10.84 15.32 -3.98
N GLY A 31 -9.58 15.62 -3.67
CA GLY A 31 -8.99 15.38 -2.36
C GLY A 31 -8.39 16.64 -1.75
N GLN A 32 -8.63 16.80 -0.45
CA GLN A 32 -8.17 17.94 0.33
C GLN A 32 -7.58 17.48 1.67
N SER A 33 -6.41 18.00 2.01
CA SER A 33 -5.77 17.72 3.31
C SER A 33 -6.47 18.48 4.44
N ILE A 34 -6.55 17.88 5.63
CA ILE A 34 -7.15 18.52 6.80
C ILE A 34 -6.30 19.71 7.24
N GLU A 35 -4.98 19.57 7.14
CA GLU A 35 -4.00 20.48 7.76
C GLU A 35 -3.87 21.82 7.02
N GLN A 36 -4.60 22.03 5.91
CA GLN A 36 -4.70 23.28 5.11
C GLN A 36 -3.35 24.02 4.89
N VAL A 37 -2.29 23.24 4.69
CA VAL A 37 -0.92 23.74 4.56
C VAL A 37 -0.61 24.17 3.13
N LYS A 38 0.18 25.23 2.96
CA LYS A 38 0.70 25.70 1.67
C LYS A 38 2.22 25.82 1.73
N ALA A 39 2.91 25.23 0.75
CA ALA A 39 4.35 25.42 0.57
C ALA A 39 4.64 26.75 -0.13
N GLY A 40 5.64 27.48 0.35
CA GLY A 40 6.21 28.64 -0.30
C GLY A 40 7.35 28.29 -1.28
N PRO A 41 8.01 29.31 -1.88
CA PRO A 41 9.17 29.10 -2.73
C PRO A 41 10.30 28.37 -1.98
N GLY A 42 10.81 27.27 -2.55
CA GLY A 42 11.87 26.45 -1.94
C GLY A 42 11.39 25.53 -0.82
N GLU A 43 10.07 25.29 -0.73
CA GLU A 43 9.47 24.39 0.25
C GLU A 43 8.70 23.25 -0.44
N TYR A 44 8.50 22.15 0.29
CA TYR A 44 7.66 21.02 -0.12
C TYR A 44 6.67 20.65 0.99
N ILE A 45 5.62 19.92 0.62
CA ILE A 45 4.61 19.41 1.54
C ILE A 45 4.90 17.95 1.86
N ASN A 46 4.88 17.61 3.15
CA ASN A 46 4.83 16.25 3.65
C ASN A 46 3.36 15.83 3.85
N PRO A 47 3.00 14.56 3.60
CA PRO A 47 3.84 13.46 3.08
C PRO A 47 4.22 13.67 1.61
N ILE A 48 5.33 13.09 1.16
CA ILE A 48 5.74 13.10 -0.26
C ILE A 48 4.96 12.08 -1.11
N LEU A 49 4.39 11.03 -0.48
CA LEU A 49 3.36 10.16 -1.07
C LEU A 49 2.20 10.00 -0.07
N SER A 50 1.06 10.61 -0.39
CA SER A 50 -0.15 10.67 0.42
C SER A 50 -0.99 9.40 0.28
N GLY A 51 -1.61 8.95 1.38
CA GLY A 51 -2.36 7.69 1.46
C GLY A 51 -1.47 6.46 1.63
N TYR A 52 -2.06 5.29 1.39
CA TYR A 52 -1.49 3.97 1.67
C TYR A 52 -0.22 3.66 0.84
N TYR A 53 0.91 4.19 1.31
CA TYR A 53 2.28 4.02 0.80
C TYR A 53 3.24 3.83 1.98
N PRO A 54 3.22 2.65 2.64
CA PRO A 54 4.01 2.38 3.83
C PRO A 54 5.42 1.91 3.50
N ASP A 55 6.22 1.77 4.56
CA ASP A 55 7.51 1.05 4.55
C ASP A 55 8.41 1.49 3.37
N PRO A 56 8.69 2.80 3.21
CA PRO A 56 9.38 3.31 2.03
C PRO A 56 10.86 2.91 2.03
N THR A 57 11.29 2.26 0.96
CA THR A 57 12.71 2.01 0.66
C THR A 57 13.13 2.82 -0.55
N ILE A 58 14.35 3.36 -0.54
CA ILE A 58 14.88 4.23 -1.58
C ILE A 58 16.29 3.81 -2.01
N THR A 59 16.61 3.93 -3.29
CA THR A 59 17.99 3.86 -3.80
C THR A 59 18.27 4.98 -4.78
N ARG A 60 19.55 5.28 -5.02
CA ARG A 60 20.01 6.31 -5.96
C ARG A 60 20.92 5.69 -7.02
N VAL A 61 20.65 5.99 -8.29
CA VAL A 61 21.50 5.60 -9.43
C VAL A 61 21.84 6.86 -10.21
N GLY A 62 23.08 7.33 -10.09
CA GLY A 62 23.46 8.65 -10.61
C GLY A 62 22.66 9.75 -9.92
N ASP A 63 21.88 10.50 -10.71
CA ASP A 63 21.01 11.60 -10.27
C ASP A 63 19.54 11.19 -10.09
N ASP A 64 19.20 9.92 -10.38
CA ASP A 64 17.85 9.41 -10.26
C ASP A 64 17.67 8.65 -8.93
N TYR A 65 16.49 8.84 -8.33
CA TYR A 65 16.06 8.17 -7.11
C TYR A 65 14.88 7.25 -7.41
N TYR A 66 14.90 6.07 -6.81
CA TYR A 66 13.86 5.06 -6.96
C TYR A 66 13.34 4.65 -5.60
N LEU A 67 12.01 4.70 -5.44
CA LEU A 67 11.34 4.39 -4.18
C LEU A 67 10.32 3.26 -4.38
N VAL A 68 10.26 2.34 -3.42
CA VAL A 68 9.28 1.24 -3.41
C VAL A 68 8.57 1.22 -2.06
N ASN A 69 7.27 0.89 -2.06
CA ASN A 69 6.46 0.71 -0.85
C ASN A 69 5.93 -0.72 -0.75
N SER A 70 5.59 -1.15 0.46
CA SER A 70 4.83 -2.38 0.68
C SER A 70 3.43 -2.30 0.04
N SER A 71 2.88 -3.46 -0.36
CA SER A 71 1.57 -3.52 -1.04
C SER A 71 0.61 -4.57 -0.48
N PHE A 72 1.08 -5.38 0.47
CA PHE A 72 0.33 -6.47 1.06
C PHE A 72 -0.30 -7.37 -0.01
N ALA A 73 -1.56 -7.79 0.15
CA ALA A 73 -2.23 -8.65 -0.83
C ALA A 73 -2.93 -7.87 -1.95
N HIS A 74 -2.55 -6.62 -2.21
CA HIS A 74 -3.03 -5.87 -3.37
C HIS A 74 -2.21 -6.20 -4.62
N PHE A 75 -2.88 -6.26 -5.77
CA PHE A 75 -2.27 -6.59 -7.05
C PHE A 75 -2.70 -5.56 -8.12
N PRO A 76 -1.78 -5.04 -8.96
CA PRO A 76 -0.34 -5.26 -8.93
C PRO A 76 0.29 -4.69 -7.64
N GLY A 77 1.40 -5.31 -7.21
CA GLY A 77 2.07 -5.05 -5.94
C GLY A 77 3.45 -4.40 -6.09
N LEU A 78 3.99 -3.88 -4.98
CA LEU A 78 5.24 -3.13 -4.89
C LEU A 78 5.31 -1.96 -5.90
N PRO A 79 4.53 -0.87 -5.70
CA PRO A 79 4.59 0.28 -6.59
C PRO A 79 5.98 0.91 -6.58
N ILE A 80 6.49 1.26 -7.76
CA ILE A 80 7.84 1.81 -7.95
C ILE A 80 7.71 3.25 -8.43
N PHE A 81 8.41 4.15 -7.76
CA PHE A 81 8.42 5.57 -8.07
C PHE A 81 9.81 6.02 -8.48
N LYS A 82 9.86 7.04 -9.35
CA LYS A 82 11.07 7.74 -9.76
C LYS A 82 11.01 9.22 -9.40
N SER A 83 12.13 9.76 -8.97
CA SER A 83 12.32 11.18 -8.66
C SER A 83 13.74 11.65 -9.00
N LYS A 84 13.93 12.95 -9.20
CA LYS A 84 15.24 13.61 -9.27
C LYS A 84 15.51 14.56 -8.11
N ASP A 85 14.48 14.95 -7.37
CA ASP A 85 14.55 15.96 -6.31
C ASP A 85 14.06 15.48 -4.94
N LEU A 86 13.77 14.17 -4.80
CA LEU A 86 13.19 13.51 -3.61
C LEU A 86 11.77 13.96 -3.21
N VAL A 87 11.22 14.98 -3.87
CA VAL A 87 9.94 15.60 -3.50
C VAL A 87 8.84 15.21 -4.47
N ASN A 88 9.09 15.34 -5.77
CA ASN A 88 8.15 15.02 -6.82
C ASN A 88 8.38 13.57 -7.27
N TRP A 89 7.32 12.75 -7.30
CA TRP A 89 7.43 11.32 -7.60
C TRP A 89 6.45 10.91 -8.68
N VAL A 90 6.96 10.18 -9.68
CA VAL A 90 6.17 9.56 -10.73
C VAL A 90 6.18 8.05 -10.50
N GLN A 91 5.01 7.42 -10.40
CA GLN A 91 4.97 5.96 -10.42
C GLN A 91 5.33 5.47 -11.83
N ILE A 92 6.36 4.63 -11.93
CA ILE A 92 6.90 4.11 -13.19
C ILE A 92 6.55 2.63 -13.41
N GLY A 93 6.08 1.92 -12.38
CA GLY A 93 5.70 0.52 -12.48
C GLY A 93 5.21 -0.07 -11.16
N ASN A 94 5.04 -1.39 -11.17
CA ASN A 94 4.80 -2.23 -10.01
C ASN A 94 5.71 -3.45 -10.16
N ALA A 95 6.42 -3.86 -9.11
CA ALA A 95 7.39 -4.96 -9.22
C ALA A 95 6.72 -6.34 -9.31
N ILE A 96 5.52 -6.47 -8.72
CA ILE A 96 4.69 -7.68 -8.79
C ILE A 96 3.48 -7.38 -9.68
N ASP A 97 3.63 -7.61 -10.97
CA ASP A 97 2.64 -7.26 -12.00
C ASP A 97 2.18 -8.46 -12.83
N ARG A 98 2.73 -9.66 -12.58
CA ARG A 98 2.34 -10.90 -13.25
C ARG A 98 1.89 -11.96 -12.27
N PRO A 99 0.83 -12.72 -12.58
CA PRO A 99 0.39 -13.84 -11.74
C PRO A 99 1.46 -14.91 -11.51
N SER A 100 2.41 -15.07 -12.44
CA SER A 100 3.52 -16.03 -12.30
C SER A 100 4.51 -15.66 -11.18
N GLN A 101 4.58 -14.39 -10.77
CA GLN A 101 5.50 -13.95 -9.72
C GLN A 101 5.01 -14.38 -8.34
N LEU A 102 3.78 -14.01 -7.98
CA LEU A 102 3.19 -14.32 -6.67
C LEU A 102 1.67 -14.54 -6.79
N ASP A 103 1.18 -15.59 -6.13
CA ASP A 103 -0.23 -15.89 -5.96
C ASP A 103 -0.68 -15.56 -4.52
N PHE A 104 -1.61 -14.61 -4.39
CA PHE A 104 -2.16 -14.17 -3.11
C PHE A 104 -3.47 -14.88 -2.74
N THR A 105 -3.85 -15.96 -3.43
CA THR A 105 -5.02 -16.76 -3.07
C THR A 105 -4.97 -17.21 -1.60
N GLY A 106 -6.09 -17.07 -0.89
CA GLY A 106 -6.21 -17.37 0.53
C GLY A 106 -5.58 -16.34 1.47
N ARG A 107 -4.90 -15.30 0.96
CA ARG A 107 -4.27 -14.27 1.80
C ARG A 107 -5.26 -13.18 2.16
N ARG A 108 -5.21 -12.67 3.39
CA ARG A 108 -5.97 -11.49 3.79
C ARG A 108 -5.36 -10.23 3.20
N THR A 109 -6.15 -9.16 3.11
CA THR A 109 -5.75 -7.89 2.49
C THR A 109 -4.44 -7.31 3.06
N SER A 110 -4.19 -7.47 4.36
CA SER A 110 -2.96 -7.01 5.07
C SER A 110 -1.87 -8.09 5.23
N GLU A 111 -1.95 -9.21 4.50
CA GLU A 111 -0.90 -10.24 4.45
C GLU A 111 -0.03 -10.10 3.18
N ALA A 112 0.70 -11.13 2.78
CA ALA A 112 1.54 -11.17 1.59
C ALA A 112 2.71 -10.15 1.64
N VAL A 113 2.74 -9.17 0.75
CA VAL A 113 3.94 -8.40 0.40
C VAL A 113 4.21 -7.28 1.43
N PHE A 114 5.10 -7.55 2.39
CA PHE A 114 5.49 -6.63 3.49
C PHE A 114 6.57 -5.63 3.03
N ALA A 115 7.31 -5.02 3.95
CA ALA A 115 8.35 -4.03 3.66
C ALA A 115 9.39 -4.55 2.65
N PRO A 116 9.58 -3.86 1.51
CA PRO A 116 10.63 -4.20 0.55
C PRO A 116 11.93 -3.44 0.87
N ASP A 117 13.02 -3.89 0.28
CA ASP A 117 14.23 -3.10 0.14
C ASP A 117 14.68 -3.05 -1.32
N ILE A 118 14.75 -1.85 -1.90
CA ILE A 118 15.31 -1.63 -3.24
C ILE A 118 16.79 -1.25 -3.15
N SER A 119 17.62 -1.91 -3.94
CA SER A 119 19.04 -1.60 -4.08
C SER A 119 19.47 -1.71 -5.55
N TRP A 120 20.65 -1.18 -5.86
CA TRP A 120 21.23 -1.23 -7.19
C TRP A 120 22.70 -1.64 -7.08
N HIS A 121 23.12 -2.59 -7.91
CA HIS A 121 24.50 -3.04 -8.01
C HIS A 121 24.79 -3.56 -9.42
N ASP A 122 25.92 -3.14 -9.98
CA ASP A 122 26.44 -3.61 -11.28
C ASP A 122 25.40 -3.59 -12.42
N GLY A 123 24.69 -2.47 -12.56
CA GLY A 123 23.70 -2.29 -13.65
C GLY A 123 22.34 -2.97 -13.41
N VAL A 124 22.13 -3.61 -12.26
CA VAL A 124 20.92 -4.35 -11.92
C VAL A 124 20.26 -3.79 -10.66
N PHE A 125 18.95 -3.63 -10.70
CA PHE A 125 18.12 -3.36 -9.53
C PHE A 125 17.72 -4.67 -8.86
N TYR A 126 17.74 -4.66 -7.53
CA TYR A 126 17.32 -5.76 -6.68
C TYR A 126 16.22 -5.25 -5.76
N ILE A 127 15.13 -6.01 -5.66
CA ILE A 127 14.20 -5.89 -4.55
C ILE A 127 14.29 -7.17 -3.74
N VAL A 128 14.68 -7.06 -2.47
CA VAL A 128 14.49 -8.12 -1.49
C VAL A 128 13.23 -7.82 -0.67
N ASN A 129 12.40 -8.81 -0.43
CA ASN A 129 11.11 -8.61 0.22
C ASN A 129 10.60 -9.88 0.92
N THR A 130 9.55 -9.74 1.73
CA THR A 130 8.88 -10.84 2.41
C THR A 130 7.44 -10.98 1.93
N CYS A 131 7.05 -12.19 1.53
CA CYS A 131 5.66 -12.60 1.35
C CYS A 131 5.20 -13.36 2.61
N VAL A 132 4.65 -12.62 3.58
CA VAL A 132 4.10 -13.13 4.84
C VAL A 132 2.88 -14.00 4.56
N ALA A 133 2.80 -15.12 5.28
CA ALA A 133 1.84 -16.18 5.02
C ALA A 133 1.96 -16.78 3.59
N CYS A 134 3.07 -16.56 2.88
CA CYS A 134 3.38 -17.26 1.62
C CYS A 134 4.59 -18.19 1.83
N ARG A 135 5.74 -17.87 1.23
CA ARG A 135 7.01 -18.62 1.32
C ARG A 135 8.15 -17.81 1.96
N ASN A 136 7.82 -16.76 2.73
CA ASN A 136 8.74 -15.82 3.38
C ASN A 136 9.55 -14.96 2.41
N ASN A 137 10.88 -14.99 2.49
CA ASN A 137 11.75 -13.98 1.90
C ASN A 137 12.19 -14.35 0.48
N PHE A 138 12.29 -13.37 -0.40
CA PHE A 138 12.70 -13.56 -1.80
C PHE A 138 13.44 -12.36 -2.35
N VAL A 139 14.13 -12.55 -3.48
CA VAL A 139 14.71 -11.50 -4.32
C VAL A 139 14.07 -11.52 -5.70
N ILE A 140 13.77 -10.35 -6.25
CA ILE A 140 13.48 -10.13 -7.67
C ILE A 140 14.46 -9.10 -8.23
N THR A 141 14.75 -9.18 -9.53
CA THR A 141 15.70 -8.29 -10.20
C THR A 141 15.16 -7.69 -11.49
N ALA A 142 15.68 -6.53 -11.88
CA ALA A 142 15.40 -5.90 -13.18
C ALA A 142 16.59 -5.03 -13.62
N THR A 143 16.83 -4.89 -14.91
CA THR A 143 17.80 -3.92 -15.46
C THR A 143 17.17 -2.54 -15.67
N ASP A 144 15.86 -2.50 -15.90
CA ASP A 144 15.03 -1.30 -15.92
C ASP A 144 14.12 -1.32 -14.67
N PRO A 145 14.12 -0.29 -13.82
CA PRO A 145 13.28 -0.25 -12.64
C PRO A 145 11.77 -0.17 -12.96
N ALA A 146 11.39 0.20 -14.19
CA ALA A 146 10.00 0.08 -14.67
C ALA A 146 9.59 -1.36 -15.01
N GLY A 147 10.54 -2.30 -15.05
CA GLY A 147 10.34 -3.71 -15.35
C GLY A 147 10.71 -4.11 -16.79
N PRO A 148 10.53 -5.39 -17.15
CA PRO A 148 9.92 -6.43 -16.32
C PRO A 148 10.86 -6.88 -15.19
N TRP A 149 10.29 -7.10 -14.00
CA TRP A 149 10.97 -7.71 -12.87
C TRP A 149 10.96 -9.23 -12.99
N SER A 150 12.01 -9.91 -12.53
CA SER A 150 12.11 -11.37 -12.56
C SER A 150 11.02 -12.06 -11.73
N ASP A 151 10.88 -13.38 -11.91
CA ASP A 151 10.20 -14.23 -10.94
C ASP A 151 11.04 -14.34 -9.64
N PRO A 152 10.43 -14.65 -8.48
CA PRO A 152 11.11 -14.60 -7.19
C PRO A 152 12.12 -15.74 -7.01
N ILE A 153 13.32 -15.36 -6.55
CA ILE A 153 14.32 -16.28 -6.01
C ILE A 153 14.11 -16.36 -4.49
N TRP A 154 13.57 -17.48 -4.02
CA TRP A 154 13.24 -17.68 -2.60
C TRP A 154 14.49 -17.90 -1.74
N LEU A 155 14.53 -17.25 -0.59
CA LEU A 155 15.64 -17.30 0.38
C LEU A 155 15.25 -18.18 1.58
N PRO A 156 16.14 -19.07 2.05
CA PRO A 156 15.80 -20.08 3.05
C PRO A 156 15.91 -19.54 4.49
N PHE A 157 15.25 -18.41 4.78
CA PHE A 157 15.14 -17.87 6.13
C PHE A 157 13.75 -17.26 6.39
N GLU A 158 13.39 -17.27 7.66
CA GLU A 158 12.18 -16.76 8.28
C GLU A 158 12.32 -15.29 8.71
N GLY A 159 11.24 -14.75 9.27
CA GLY A 159 11.21 -13.35 9.66
C GLY A 159 10.93 -12.42 8.48
N ILE A 160 11.08 -11.12 8.70
CA ILE A 160 10.59 -10.06 7.81
C ILE A 160 11.63 -8.97 7.60
N ASP A 161 11.28 -8.02 6.75
CA ASP A 161 12.04 -6.79 6.46
C ASP A 161 13.49 -7.05 6.05
N PRO A 162 13.72 -7.91 5.03
CA PRO A 162 15.06 -8.10 4.52
C PRO A 162 15.56 -6.82 3.83
N SER A 163 16.84 -6.51 3.96
CA SER A 163 17.52 -5.43 3.24
C SER A 163 18.91 -5.86 2.79
N ILE A 164 19.32 -5.41 1.60
CA ILE A 164 20.64 -5.71 1.03
C ILE A 164 21.62 -4.57 1.34
N TYR A 165 22.75 -4.93 1.96
CA TYR A 165 23.92 -4.08 2.10
C TYR A 165 25.03 -4.56 1.17
N TRP A 166 25.60 -3.63 0.40
CA TRP A 166 26.70 -3.87 -0.53
C TRP A 166 28.04 -3.45 0.07
N GLU A 167 29.03 -4.34 0.04
CA GLU A 167 30.42 -4.09 0.43
C GLU A 167 31.36 -4.38 -0.75
N GLY A 168 31.59 -3.36 -1.57
CA GLY A 168 32.26 -3.56 -2.86
C GLY A 168 31.41 -4.50 -3.72
N ASP A 169 31.97 -5.64 -4.10
CA ASP A 169 31.28 -6.65 -4.92
C ASP A 169 30.58 -7.76 -4.09
N LYS A 170 30.61 -7.66 -2.76
CA LYS A 170 29.90 -8.58 -1.85
C LYS A 170 28.55 -8.00 -1.44
N ALA A 171 27.57 -8.88 -1.23
CA ALA A 171 26.27 -8.52 -0.70
C ALA A 171 26.01 -9.23 0.63
N TYR A 172 25.31 -8.55 1.53
CA TYR A 172 24.83 -9.10 2.79
C TYR A 172 23.36 -8.74 2.94
N ILE A 173 22.54 -9.72 3.31
CA ILE A 173 21.15 -9.46 3.66
C ILE A 173 21.02 -9.39 5.18
N VAL A 174 20.39 -8.32 5.65
CA VAL A 174 19.96 -8.15 7.04
C VAL A 174 18.46 -8.27 7.14
N ASN A 175 17.95 -8.84 8.24
CA ASN A 175 16.50 -8.98 8.45
C ASN A 175 16.15 -9.09 9.94
N ASN A 176 14.88 -8.83 10.28
CA ASN A 176 14.32 -9.21 11.57
C ASN A 176 13.95 -10.69 11.54
N ARG A 177 14.27 -11.41 12.62
CA ARG A 177 13.70 -12.73 12.89
C ARG A 177 13.73 -13.10 14.37
N ALA A 178 13.44 -14.36 14.70
CA ALA A 178 13.50 -14.83 16.08
C ALA A 178 14.93 -14.71 16.65
N PRO A 179 15.09 -14.47 17.96
CA PRO A 179 16.40 -14.50 18.61
C PRO A 179 16.95 -15.93 18.69
N ASP A 180 18.27 -16.07 18.86
CA ASP A 180 18.99 -17.33 19.09
C ASP A 180 18.79 -17.88 20.52
N GLU A 181 17.57 -17.73 21.02
CA GLU A 181 17.12 -18.14 22.34
C GLU A 181 15.58 -18.10 22.36
N PRO A 182 14.92 -18.77 23.31
CA PRO A 182 13.49 -18.58 23.49
C PRO A 182 13.12 -17.10 23.69
N PRO A 183 12.09 -16.58 23.01
CA PRO A 183 11.59 -15.23 23.22
C PRO A 183 11.34 -14.92 24.71
N ARG A 184 11.87 -13.80 25.21
CA ARG A 184 11.79 -13.40 26.64
C ARG A 184 10.50 -12.64 26.97
N TYR A 185 9.82 -12.12 25.96
CA TYR A 185 8.59 -11.33 26.05
C TYR A 185 7.90 -11.31 24.68
N ASP A 186 6.62 -10.97 24.64
CA ASP A 186 5.89 -10.81 23.38
C ASP A 186 6.47 -9.65 22.56
N GLY A 187 6.70 -9.87 21.27
CA GLY A 187 7.44 -8.94 20.43
C GLY A 187 8.97 -9.00 20.53
N HIS A 188 9.55 -9.97 21.28
CA HIS A 188 10.99 -10.16 21.33
C HIS A 188 11.55 -10.67 19.98
N ARG A 189 12.25 -9.79 19.27
CA ARG A 189 12.88 -10.06 17.97
C ARG A 189 14.36 -9.72 17.97
N ALA A 190 15.06 -10.16 16.94
CA ALA A 190 16.48 -9.94 16.75
C ALA A 190 16.79 -9.53 15.30
N ILE A 191 17.89 -8.81 15.12
CA ILE A 191 18.41 -8.48 13.78
C ILE A 191 19.55 -9.42 13.45
N TRP A 192 19.50 -9.99 12.25
CA TRP A 192 20.49 -10.94 11.76
C TRP A 192 21.13 -10.46 10.47
N ILE A 193 22.31 -11.00 10.15
CA ILE A 193 23.01 -10.76 8.89
C ILE A 193 23.55 -12.07 8.31
N GLN A 194 23.47 -12.24 6.99
CA GLN A 194 24.11 -13.34 6.26
C GLN A 194 24.57 -12.87 4.89
N GLU A 195 25.63 -13.49 4.35
CA GLU A 195 26.13 -13.16 3.02
C GLU A 195 25.18 -13.67 1.94
N TYR A 196 25.02 -12.89 0.87
CA TYR A 196 24.21 -13.22 -0.30
C TYR A 196 25.14 -13.29 -1.51
N ASP A 197 25.27 -14.48 -2.10
CA ASP A 197 25.93 -14.66 -3.39
C ASP A 197 24.93 -14.22 -4.47
N TRP A 198 25.03 -12.95 -4.86
CA TRP A 198 24.13 -12.32 -5.81
C TRP A 198 24.25 -12.87 -7.23
N ARG A 199 25.38 -13.50 -7.58
CA ARG A 199 25.58 -14.16 -8.88
C ARG A 199 24.91 -15.52 -8.91
N ALA A 200 24.96 -16.26 -7.80
CA ALA A 200 24.30 -17.55 -7.67
C ALA A 200 22.84 -17.45 -7.18
N GLY A 201 22.40 -16.27 -6.74
CA GLY A 201 21.05 -16.02 -6.22
C GLY A 201 20.76 -16.75 -4.91
N LYS A 202 21.73 -16.88 -3.99
CA LYS A 202 21.53 -17.67 -2.76
C LYS A 202 22.27 -17.13 -1.54
N MET A 203 21.76 -17.46 -0.36
CA MET A 203 22.43 -17.18 0.91
C MET A 203 23.66 -18.09 1.09
N VAL A 204 24.78 -17.55 1.57
CA VAL A 204 26.03 -18.29 1.79
C VAL A 204 26.66 -17.94 3.14
N GLY A 205 27.51 -18.85 3.64
CA GLY A 205 28.22 -18.66 4.90
C GLY A 205 27.32 -18.58 6.14
N PRO A 206 27.89 -18.24 7.30
CA PRO A 206 27.16 -18.23 8.56
C PRO A 206 26.23 -17.01 8.68
N SER A 207 25.06 -17.25 9.27
CA SER A 207 24.15 -16.21 9.76
C SER A 207 24.59 -15.77 11.16
N THR A 208 24.62 -14.46 11.42
CA THR A 208 25.06 -13.89 12.71
C THR A 208 23.98 -12.98 13.28
N GLN A 209 23.62 -13.19 14.55
CA GLN A 209 22.75 -12.28 15.28
C GLN A 209 23.53 -11.01 15.62
N LEU A 210 23.08 -9.87 15.09
CA LEU A 210 23.68 -8.57 15.35
C LEU A 210 23.13 -7.95 16.64
N ILE A 211 21.80 -7.99 16.79
CA ILE A 211 21.05 -7.35 17.87
C ILE A 211 20.08 -8.36 18.48
N ASN A 212 19.98 -8.37 19.82
CA ASN A 212 18.99 -9.15 20.55
C ASN A 212 18.03 -8.22 21.30
N GLY A 213 16.76 -8.20 20.92
CA GLY A 213 15.70 -7.39 21.53
C GLY A 213 15.56 -5.97 20.98
N GLY A 214 16.65 -5.24 20.79
CA GLY A 214 16.61 -3.85 20.33
C GLY A 214 17.74 -3.02 20.94
N VAL A 215 17.51 -1.73 21.15
CA VAL A 215 18.52 -0.81 21.74
C VAL A 215 18.90 -1.20 23.17
N ASP A 216 17.91 -1.58 23.98
CA ASP A 216 18.08 -1.91 25.40
C ASP A 216 17.10 -3.01 25.80
N ILE A 217 17.54 -4.26 25.73
CA ILE A 217 16.71 -5.45 26.02
C ILE A 217 16.11 -5.44 27.43
N SER A 218 16.72 -4.72 28.39
CA SER A 218 16.20 -4.64 29.77
C SER A 218 14.84 -3.92 29.83
N LYS A 219 14.58 -3.04 28.85
CA LYS A 219 13.31 -2.31 28.68
C LYS A 219 12.25 -3.10 27.91
N LYS A 220 12.58 -4.32 27.48
CA LYS A 220 11.72 -5.20 26.68
C LYS A 220 11.14 -4.50 25.42
N PRO A 221 11.99 -3.86 24.59
CA PRO A 221 11.55 -3.22 23.36
C PRO A 221 10.93 -4.25 22.41
N VAL A 222 9.80 -3.91 21.81
CA VAL A 222 9.08 -4.83 20.90
C VAL A 222 9.39 -4.50 19.45
N TRP A 223 9.44 -5.54 18.62
CA TRP A 223 9.47 -5.45 17.16
C TRP A 223 10.62 -4.59 16.61
N ILE A 224 11.88 -4.91 16.97
CA ILE A 224 13.05 -4.32 16.31
C ILE A 224 13.10 -4.80 14.85
N GLU A 225 12.72 -3.98 13.89
CA GLU A 225 12.45 -4.37 12.49
C GLU A 225 12.98 -3.34 11.48
N GLY A 226 12.67 -3.47 10.18
CA GLY A 226 13.17 -2.57 9.14
C GLY A 226 14.68 -2.30 9.17
N PRO A 227 15.57 -3.32 9.31
CA PRO A 227 17.00 -3.09 9.43
C PRO A 227 17.61 -2.63 8.10
N HIS A 228 18.42 -1.57 8.14
CA HIS A 228 19.27 -1.15 7.04
C HIS A 228 20.69 -0.90 7.53
N ILE A 229 21.68 -1.32 6.74
CA ILE A 229 23.10 -1.02 7.01
C ILE A 229 23.63 -0.03 5.97
N PHE A 230 24.39 0.95 6.43
CA PHE A 230 25.22 1.80 5.57
C PHE A 230 26.56 2.10 6.23
N ARG A 231 27.56 2.53 5.45
CA ARG A 231 28.90 2.82 5.94
C ARG A 231 29.24 4.30 5.80
N LYS A 232 29.75 4.91 6.87
CA LYS A 232 30.26 6.30 6.87
C LYS A 232 31.38 6.46 7.89
N ASP A 233 32.42 7.22 7.56
CA ASP A 233 33.54 7.58 8.46
C ASP A 233 34.14 6.39 9.23
N GLY A 234 34.30 5.27 8.54
CA GLY A 234 34.88 4.05 9.11
C GLY A 234 33.99 3.34 10.14
N TYR A 235 32.68 3.60 10.15
CA TYR A 235 31.66 2.87 10.90
C TYR A 235 30.62 2.26 9.96
N TYR A 236 30.11 1.10 10.35
CA TYR A 236 28.85 0.55 9.85
C TYR A 236 27.75 1.03 10.79
N TYR A 237 26.74 1.67 10.24
CA TYR A 237 25.53 2.07 10.95
C TYR A 237 24.45 1.06 10.63
N LEU A 238 23.79 0.55 11.67
CA LEU A 238 22.57 -0.24 11.57
C LEU A 238 21.43 0.64 12.06
N THR A 239 20.50 0.96 11.18
CA THR A 239 19.24 1.63 11.53
C THR A 239 18.12 0.61 11.52
N ALA A 240 17.20 0.70 12.47
CA ALA A 240 16.04 -0.19 12.56
C ALA A 240 14.84 0.56 13.14
N ALA A 241 13.63 0.12 12.82
CA ALA A 241 12.40 0.53 13.49
C ALA A 241 12.26 -0.21 14.83
N GLU A 242 11.65 0.40 15.84
CA GLU A 242 11.37 -0.21 17.14
C GLU A 242 10.06 0.33 17.71
N GLY A 243 9.34 -0.48 18.50
CA GLY A 243 8.10 -0.10 19.19
C GLY A 243 6.80 -0.48 18.45
N GLY A 244 6.93 -1.11 17.28
CA GLY A 244 5.82 -1.45 16.38
C GLY A 244 5.26 -0.24 15.62
N THR A 245 4.65 -0.47 14.47
CA THR A 245 4.13 0.56 13.55
C THR A 245 2.85 1.29 14.04
N SER A 246 2.77 1.63 15.33
CA SER A 246 1.66 2.35 15.97
C SER A 246 2.18 3.56 16.78
N VAL A 247 1.43 4.07 17.75
CA VAL A 247 1.76 5.28 18.54
C VAL A 247 3.13 5.25 19.23
N ASN A 248 3.72 4.07 19.39
CA ASN A 248 5.04 3.86 19.98
C ASN A 248 6.19 3.76 18.97
N HIS A 249 5.91 3.90 17.67
CA HIS A 249 6.87 3.72 16.59
C HIS A 249 8.04 4.71 16.70
N SER A 250 9.22 4.22 16.35
CA SER A 250 10.45 4.99 16.37
C SER A 250 11.49 4.41 15.41
N GLN A 251 12.45 5.23 15.00
CA GLN A 251 13.67 4.79 14.32
C GLN A 251 14.84 4.88 15.29
N VAL A 252 15.61 3.80 15.41
CA VAL A 252 16.82 3.74 16.22
C VAL A 252 18.05 3.55 15.33
N VAL A 253 19.22 3.93 15.87
CA VAL A 253 20.52 3.72 15.22
C VAL A 253 21.54 3.13 16.18
N LEU A 254 22.34 2.22 15.64
CA LEU A 254 23.49 1.63 16.28
C LEU A 254 24.68 1.68 15.32
N ARG A 255 25.92 1.62 15.82
CA ARG A 255 27.10 1.57 14.95
C ARG A 255 28.17 0.59 15.43
N SER A 256 28.96 0.08 14.51
CA SER A 256 30.12 -0.77 14.78
C SER A 256 31.31 -0.42 13.89
N LYS A 257 32.52 -0.78 14.33
CA LYS A 257 33.72 -0.77 13.48
C LYS A 257 33.83 -2.01 12.58
N LYS A 258 33.00 -3.03 12.82
CA LYS A 258 32.98 -4.28 12.06
C LYS A 258 31.56 -4.56 11.57
N LEU A 259 31.41 -5.02 10.33
CA LEU A 259 30.10 -5.31 9.74
C LEU A 259 29.25 -6.25 10.61
N ARG A 260 29.87 -7.29 11.19
CA ARG A 260 29.21 -8.28 12.05
C ARG A 260 29.20 -7.90 13.54
N GLY A 261 29.46 -6.64 13.87
CA GLY A 261 29.36 -6.14 15.24
C GLY A 261 30.59 -6.41 16.13
N PRO A 262 30.45 -6.19 17.45
CA PRO A 262 29.22 -5.78 18.14
C PRO A 262 28.79 -4.34 17.76
N TYR A 263 27.48 -4.10 17.72
CA TYR A 263 26.91 -2.78 17.48
C TYR A 263 26.61 -2.07 18.79
N LEU A 264 27.03 -0.80 18.89
CA LEU A 264 26.77 0.05 20.04
C LEU A 264 25.59 0.99 19.71
N PRO A 265 24.57 1.10 20.56
CA PRO A 265 23.46 2.01 20.32
C PRO A 265 23.87 3.47 20.52
N TYR A 266 23.20 4.38 19.80
CA TYR A 266 23.26 5.80 20.12
C TYR A 266 22.58 6.05 21.48
N ALA A 267 23.26 6.76 22.37
CA ALA A 267 22.78 7.01 23.75
C ALA A 267 21.46 7.79 23.79
N ASP A 268 21.22 8.68 22.81
CA ASP A 268 20.00 9.50 22.76
C ASP A 268 18.92 8.93 21.82
N ASN A 269 19.02 7.66 21.41
CA ASN A 269 17.97 6.98 20.65
C ASN A 269 16.57 7.21 21.26
N PRO A 270 15.52 7.35 20.44
CA PRO A 270 15.48 7.19 18.97
C PRO A 270 15.90 8.45 18.19
N ILE A 271 16.27 8.28 16.91
CA ILE A 271 16.65 9.35 15.97
C ILE A 271 15.47 9.90 15.14
N LEU A 272 14.30 9.28 15.25
CA LEU A 272 13.00 9.72 14.76
C LEU A 272 11.91 9.10 15.64
N THR A 273 10.98 9.90 16.15
CA THR A 273 9.75 9.40 16.78
C THR A 273 8.75 10.54 16.98
N GLN A 274 7.46 10.21 17.09
CA GLN A 274 6.41 11.09 17.62
C GLN A 274 5.78 10.52 18.91
N ARG A 275 6.37 9.46 19.47
CA ARG A 275 5.92 8.81 20.71
C ARG A 275 5.96 9.79 21.88
N GLY A 276 4.92 9.76 22.71
CA GLY A 276 4.82 10.56 23.93
C GLY A 276 4.38 12.01 23.71
N MET A 277 4.10 12.40 22.46
CA MET A 277 3.46 13.69 22.17
C MET A 277 1.96 13.65 22.48
N ASP A 278 1.38 14.81 22.79
CA ASP A 278 -0.07 14.94 23.00
C ASP A 278 -0.83 14.51 21.73
N PRO A 279 -1.69 13.47 21.78
CA PRO A 279 -2.46 13.01 20.63
C PRO A 279 -3.50 14.04 20.17
N ASN A 280 -3.90 15.00 21.00
CA ASN A 280 -4.89 16.04 20.67
C ASN A 280 -4.25 17.32 20.11
N ARG A 281 -2.94 17.32 19.85
CA ARG A 281 -2.28 18.47 19.21
C ARG A 281 -2.89 18.74 17.83
N PRO A 282 -2.95 20.00 17.38
CA PRO A 282 -3.39 20.31 16.02
C PRO A 282 -2.56 19.55 14.98
N ASP A 283 -3.24 19.08 13.94
CA ASP A 283 -2.65 18.49 12.73
C ASP A 283 -1.59 17.41 13.03
N PRO A 284 -1.94 16.38 13.81
CA PRO A 284 -0.96 15.43 14.31
C PRO A 284 -0.39 14.57 13.17
N ILE A 285 0.94 14.44 13.14
CA ILE A 285 1.62 13.33 12.46
C ILE A 285 2.07 12.35 13.53
N GLY A 286 1.63 11.10 13.44
CA GLY A 286 1.89 10.03 14.41
C GLY A 286 2.66 8.85 13.82
N SER A 287 3.01 7.88 14.68
CA SER A 287 3.55 6.56 14.27
C SER A 287 4.76 6.61 13.31
N ALA A 288 5.66 7.57 13.49
CA ALA A 288 6.81 7.77 12.61
C ALA A 288 7.95 6.78 12.86
N GLY A 289 8.40 6.09 11.81
CA GLY A 289 9.48 5.10 11.85
C GLY A 289 9.68 4.40 10.51
N HIS A 290 10.32 3.23 10.51
CA HIS A 290 10.62 2.45 9.31
C HIS A 290 11.33 3.29 8.23
N ALA A 291 12.41 3.96 8.65
CA ALA A 291 13.12 4.92 7.83
C ALA A 291 14.27 4.30 7.04
N LYS A 292 14.44 4.71 5.79
CA LYS A 292 15.65 4.46 5.00
C LYS A 292 16.37 5.77 4.68
N LEU A 293 17.66 5.80 5.00
CA LEU A 293 18.53 6.94 4.76
C LEU A 293 19.17 6.84 3.38
N ILE A 294 19.31 7.98 2.71
CA ILE A 294 19.99 8.08 1.42
C ILE A 294 20.91 9.30 1.42
N GLN A 295 22.08 9.16 0.79
CA GLN A 295 22.97 10.28 0.52
C GLN A 295 22.76 10.77 -0.92
N THR A 296 22.56 12.08 -1.09
CA THR A 296 22.47 12.72 -2.40
C THR A 296 23.82 12.74 -3.09
N GLN A 297 23.82 13.02 -4.39
CA GLN A 297 25.04 13.27 -5.16
C GLN A 297 25.84 14.50 -4.68
N LYS A 298 25.23 15.39 -3.87
CA LYS A 298 25.91 16.54 -3.24
C LYS A 298 26.45 16.23 -1.84
N GLY A 299 26.19 15.04 -1.31
CA GLY A 299 26.68 14.60 -0.01
C GLY A 299 25.72 14.83 1.16
N ASP A 300 24.61 15.53 0.94
CA ASP A 300 23.54 15.71 1.93
C ASP A 300 22.84 14.38 2.21
N TRP A 301 22.36 14.23 3.44
CA TRP A 301 21.62 13.03 3.86
C TRP A 301 20.15 13.36 4.04
N TRP A 302 19.30 12.44 3.60
CA TRP A 302 17.85 12.51 3.72
C TRP A 302 17.31 11.15 4.18
N ALA A 303 16.13 11.16 4.80
CA ALA A 303 15.43 9.94 5.20
C ALA A 303 14.02 9.93 4.63
N THR A 304 13.67 8.85 3.94
CA THR A 304 12.28 8.49 3.69
C THR A 304 11.80 7.62 4.84
N PHE A 305 10.58 7.84 5.33
CA PHE A 305 10.03 7.08 6.45
C PHE A 305 8.51 7.06 6.39
N LEU A 306 7.88 6.11 7.07
CA LEU A 306 6.43 6.09 7.18
C LEU A 306 5.96 6.90 8.39
N ALA A 307 4.77 7.50 8.28
CA ALA A 307 4.01 8.03 9.40
C ALA A 307 2.50 8.03 9.06
N VAL A 308 1.66 8.53 9.97
CA VAL A 308 0.20 8.61 9.77
C VAL A 308 -0.33 10.01 10.09
N ARG A 309 -1.44 10.40 9.44
CA ARG A 309 -2.21 11.61 9.74
C ARG A 309 -3.61 11.25 10.27
N PRO A 310 -3.79 11.06 11.59
CA PRO A 310 -5.10 10.83 12.17
C PRO A 310 -5.97 12.09 12.16
N TYR A 311 -7.25 11.91 11.84
CA TYR A 311 -8.25 12.98 11.90
C TYR A 311 -8.85 13.12 13.30
N GLU A 312 -8.82 12.06 14.11
CA GLU A 312 -9.30 12.06 15.49
C GLU A 312 -8.56 10.97 16.30
N GLY A 313 -7.86 11.37 17.36
CA GLY A 313 -7.09 10.45 18.19
C GLY A 313 -6.04 9.65 17.39
N ASP A 314 -6.30 8.35 17.20
CA ASP A 314 -5.46 7.44 16.38
C ASP A 314 -6.28 6.79 15.26
N LEU A 315 -7.28 7.51 14.75
CA LEU A 315 -8.14 7.08 13.67
C LEU A 315 -7.69 7.75 12.36
N TYR A 316 -7.33 6.92 11.38
CA TYR A 316 -6.98 7.32 10.02
C TYR A 316 -7.45 6.23 9.04
N ASN A 317 -8.13 6.65 7.97
CA ASN A 317 -8.64 5.74 6.94
C ASN A 317 -7.67 5.62 5.76
N ILE A 318 -6.75 6.56 5.61
CA ILE A 318 -5.84 6.66 4.46
C ILE A 318 -4.60 5.77 4.57
N GLY A 319 -4.40 5.11 5.73
CA GLY A 319 -3.26 4.24 5.99
C GLY A 319 -1.97 4.99 6.36
N ARG A 320 -0.86 4.27 6.27
CA ARG A 320 0.51 4.79 6.50
C ARG A 320 1.06 5.38 5.20
N GLU A 321 1.64 6.56 5.29
CA GLU A 321 2.05 7.39 4.15
C GLU A 321 3.57 7.60 4.16
N THR A 322 4.16 8.03 3.05
CA THR A 322 5.63 8.23 2.94
C THR A 322 6.01 9.70 3.15
N PHE A 323 6.91 9.96 4.09
CA PHE A 323 7.42 11.26 4.47
C PHE A 323 8.91 11.41 4.15
N LEU A 324 9.38 12.65 4.10
CA LEU A 324 10.77 13.01 3.86
C LEU A 324 11.24 14.00 4.93
N LEU A 325 12.46 13.80 5.47
CA LEU A 325 13.17 14.80 6.29
C LEU A 325 14.67 14.79 5.99
N PRO A 326 15.36 15.93 6.14
CA PRO A 326 16.81 15.96 6.08
C PRO A 326 17.41 15.23 7.30
N VAL A 327 18.59 14.64 7.12
CA VAL A 327 19.34 14.00 8.20
C VAL A 327 20.54 14.87 8.53
N THR A 328 20.60 15.33 9.78
CA THR A 328 21.76 16.04 10.32
C THR A 328 22.70 15.08 11.02
N TRP A 329 23.96 15.48 11.19
CA TRP A 329 24.98 14.67 11.87
C TRP A 329 25.49 15.39 13.12
N LYS A 330 25.37 14.73 14.28
CA LYS A 330 25.85 15.23 15.57
C LYS A 330 26.79 14.20 16.18
N ASP A 331 28.04 14.59 16.43
CA ASP A 331 29.07 13.73 17.05
C ASP A 331 29.22 12.35 16.35
N GLY A 332 29.07 12.34 15.02
CA GLY A 332 29.12 11.14 14.19
C GLY A 332 27.87 10.26 14.27
N TRP A 333 26.71 10.78 14.68
CA TRP A 333 25.42 10.09 14.66
C TRP A 333 24.41 10.81 13.76
N PRO A 334 23.64 10.08 12.94
CA PRO A 334 22.58 10.67 12.13
C PRO A 334 21.36 10.99 13.01
N ILE A 335 20.76 12.16 12.82
CA ILE A 335 19.54 12.62 13.47
C ILE A 335 18.54 13.03 12.38
N ILE A 336 17.40 12.33 12.30
CA ILE A 336 16.33 12.65 11.34
C ILE A 336 15.43 13.74 11.94
N LEU A 337 15.04 13.56 13.20
CA LEU A 337 14.19 14.50 13.93
C LEU A 337 14.66 14.58 15.39
N PRO A 338 15.06 15.76 15.88
CA PRO A 338 15.41 15.93 17.28
C PRO A 338 14.26 15.51 18.22
N ARG A 339 14.61 14.93 19.37
CA ARG A 339 13.62 14.42 20.33
C ARG A 339 12.69 15.55 20.79
N GLY A 340 11.38 15.30 20.69
CA GLY A 340 10.35 16.25 21.11
C GLY A 340 9.93 17.25 20.03
N GLU A 341 10.60 17.28 18.88
CA GLU A 341 10.18 18.08 17.73
C GLU A 341 9.07 17.41 16.94
N LYS A 342 8.13 18.22 16.44
CA LYS A 342 7.04 17.74 15.59
C LYS A 342 7.59 17.55 14.18
N ILE A 343 7.12 16.51 13.49
CA ILE A 343 7.34 16.43 12.04
C ILE A 343 6.62 17.62 11.40
N PRO A 344 7.31 18.47 10.61
CA PRO A 344 6.65 19.57 9.94
C PRO A 344 5.89 19.07 8.70
N HIS A 345 4.72 19.67 8.47
CA HIS A 345 3.96 19.50 7.22
C HIS A 345 4.63 20.21 6.03
N VAL A 346 5.47 21.21 6.28
CA VAL A 346 6.27 21.91 5.27
C VAL A 346 7.75 21.72 5.56
N GLY A 347 8.50 21.18 4.60
CA GLY A 347 9.96 21.08 4.66
C GLY A 347 10.62 21.99 3.63
N LYS A 348 11.92 22.22 3.77
CA LYS A 348 12.74 22.88 2.73
C LYS A 348 13.14 21.87 1.67
N VAL A 349 13.01 22.20 0.39
CA VAL A 349 13.42 21.28 -0.69
C VAL A 349 14.90 20.91 -0.56
N PRO A 350 15.30 19.69 -0.95
CA PRO A 350 16.72 19.36 -1.08
C PRO A 350 17.42 20.31 -2.05
N ASP A 351 18.71 20.55 -1.84
CA ASP A 351 19.55 21.28 -2.80
C ASP A 351 19.83 20.41 -4.03
N LEU A 352 18.80 20.10 -4.80
CA LEU A 352 18.83 19.29 -6.01
C LEU A 352 18.17 20.05 -7.17
N PRO A 353 18.52 19.73 -8.43
CA PRO A 353 17.79 20.27 -9.56
C PRO A 353 16.30 19.93 -9.43
N ALA A 354 15.45 20.97 -9.41
CA ALA A 354 14.02 20.78 -9.36
C ALA A 354 13.54 20.01 -10.59
N GLN A 355 12.58 19.11 -10.39
CA GLN A 355 11.85 18.50 -11.50
C GLN A 355 10.42 19.06 -11.55
N PRO A 356 9.76 19.02 -12.72
CA PRO A 356 8.36 19.40 -12.82
C PRO A 356 7.47 18.52 -11.95
N SER A 357 6.40 19.08 -11.40
CA SER A 357 5.37 18.28 -10.75
C SER A 357 4.78 17.26 -11.72
N PRO A 358 4.54 16.02 -11.26
CA PRO A 358 3.95 14.98 -12.10
C PRO A 358 2.53 15.37 -12.52
N ALA A 359 2.09 14.90 -13.69
CA ALA A 359 0.74 15.14 -14.19
C ALA A 359 -0.35 14.63 -13.22
N LEU A 360 -0.05 13.55 -12.50
CA LEU A 360 -0.83 13.07 -11.37
C LEU A 360 -0.01 13.28 -10.09
N PRO A 361 -0.32 14.32 -9.28
CA PRO A 361 0.34 14.55 -7.99
C PRO A 361 0.15 13.38 -7.02
N MET A 362 1.16 13.13 -6.19
CA MET A 362 1.12 12.15 -5.11
C MET A 362 1.05 12.80 -3.72
N SER A 363 1.08 14.13 -3.65
CA SER A 363 1.11 14.93 -2.42
C SER A 363 0.34 16.25 -2.63
N GLY A 364 -0.02 16.90 -1.52
CA GLY A 364 -0.85 18.10 -1.50
C GLY A 364 -2.29 17.82 -1.97
N ASN A 365 -3.09 18.88 -2.10
CA ASN A 365 -4.44 18.76 -2.61
C ASN A 365 -4.42 18.52 -4.12
N PHE A 366 -5.20 17.55 -4.59
CA PHE A 366 -5.30 17.27 -6.01
C PHE A 366 -6.66 16.66 -6.39
N THR A 367 -6.98 16.82 -7.67
CA THR A 367 -8.11 16.17 -8.31
C THR A 367 -7.63 15.41 -9.54
N TYR A 368 -8.33 14.34 -9.89
CA TYR A 368 -8.16 13.66 -11.17
C TYR A 368 -9.49 13.05 -11.62
N ALA A 369 -9.57 12.80 -12.92
CA ALA A 369 -10.60 11.99 -13.53
C ALA A 369 -9.95 10.91 -14.39
N ASP A 370 -10.55 9.73 -14.40
CA ASP A 370 -10.24 8.67 -15.34
C ASP A 370 -11.49 8.46 -16.21
N GLU A 371 -11.36 8.78 -17.49
CA GLU A 371 -12.42 8.60 -18.51
C GLU A 371 -12.35 7.21 -19.15
N PHE A 372 -11.36 6.39 -18.77
CA PHE A 372 -11.10 5.08 -19.36
C PHE A 372 -10.97 5.13 -20.90
N ASP A 373 -10.36 6.20 -21.42
CA ASP A 373 -10.17 6.49 -22.84
C ASP A 373 -8.95 5.78 -23.46
N GLY A 374 -8.05 5.28 -22.60
CA GLY A 374 -6.92 4.44 -22.99
C GLY A 374 -7.29 2.98 -23.30
N ASP A 375 -6.25 2.16 -23.46
CA ASP A 375 -6.36 0.70 -23.70
C ASP A 375 -6.09 -0.14 -22.44
N ARG A 376 -5.69 0.51 -21.34
CA ARG A 376 -5.37 -0.12 -20.05
C ARG A 376 -5.61 0.84 -18.90
N LEU A 377 -5.80 0.28 -17.70
CA LEU A 377 -5.85 1.07 -16.47
C LEU A 377 -4.48 1.68 -16.16
N ALA A 378 -4.49 2.89 -15.59
CA ALA A 378 -3.29 3.50 -15.03
C ALA A 378 -2.70 2.66 -13.88
N MET A 379 -1.38 2.75 -13.65
CA MET A 379 -0.64 1.89 -12.71
C MET A 379 -1.06 2.02 -11.24
N GLN A 380 -1.81 3.06 -10.90
CA GLN A 380 -2.33 3.32 -9.55
C GLN A 380 -3.60 2.53 -9.24
N TRP A 381 -4.26 1.94 -10.25
CA TRP A 381 -5.40 1.06 -10.05
C TRP A 381 -4.94 -0.29 -9.53
N ILE A 382 -5.48 -0.70 -8.38
CA ILE A 382 -5.11 -1.94 -7.69
C ILE A 382 -6.36 -2.74 -7.34
N GLY A 383 -6.28 -4.06 -7.46
CA GLY A 383 -7.27 -5.01 -6.97
C GLY A 383 -6.80 -5.72 -5.70
N ILE A 384 -7.59 -6.70 -5.27
CA ILE A 384 -7.30 -7.55 -4.11
C ILE A 384 -7.00 -8.96 -4.60
N ARG A 385 -5.86 -9.50 -4.19
CA ARG A 385 -5.28 -10.77 -4.59
C ARG A 385 -4.91 -10.87 -6.08
N THR A 386 -4.22 -11.94 -6.43
CA THR A 386 -3.70 -12.19 -7.77
C THR A 386 -4.77 -12.78 -8.70
N PRO A 387 -5.24 -12.06 -9.74
CA PRO A 387 -6.15 -12.63 -10.74
C PRO A 387 -5.44 -13.66 -11.61
N GLN A 388 -5.98 -14.87 -11.69
CA GLN A 388 -5.50 -15.92 -12.60
C GLN A 388 -6.03 -15.76 -14.03
N GLN A 389 -7.10 -14.99 -14.19
CA GLN A 389 -7.68 -14.58 -15.46
C GLN A 389 -8.07 -13.10 -15.35
N PRO A 390 -8.00 -12.32 -16.43
CA PRO A 390 -8.52 -10.96 -16.44
C PRO A 390 -10.01 -10.95 -16.10
N PHE A 391 -10.42 -10.08 -15.17
CA PHE A 391 -11.83 -9.84 -14.84
C PHE A 391 -12.31 -8.45 -15.29
N TYR A 392 -11.45 -7.69 -15.98
CA TYR A 392 -11.79 -6.37 -16.47
C TYR A 392 -11.25 -6.14 -17.88
N ARG A 393 -11.85 -5.19 -18.58
CA ARG A 393 -11.38 -4.65 -19.85
C ARG A 393 -11.59 -3.14 -19.89
N VAL A 394 -10.64 -2.41 -20.45
CA VAL A 394 -10.84 -1.00 -20.83
C VAL A 394 -11.17 -0.98 -22.32
N THR A 395 -12.36 -0.49 -22.66
CA THR A 395 -12.84 -0.48 -24.04
C THR A 395 -13.90 0.59 -24.27
N ASN A 396 -13.82 1.30 -25.40
CA ASN A 396 -14.80 2.29 -25.83
C ASN A 396 -15.12 3.34 -24.75
N GLY A 397 -14.10 3.90 -24.08
CA GLY A 397 -14.30 4.93 -23.04
C GLY A 397 -15.01 4.39 -21.79
N ALA A 398 -14.71 3.17 -21.38
CA ALA A 398 -15.23 2.58 -20.16
C ALA A 398 -14.35 1.44 -19.64
N LEU A 399 -14.44 1.24 -18.33
CA LEU A 399 -14.03 0.04 -17.64
C LEU A 399 -15.22 -0.93 -17.56
N GLU A 400 -15.10 -2.08 -18.19
CA GLU A 400 -16.05 -3.18 -18.09
C GLU A 400 -15.55 -4.19 -17.06
N LEU A 401 -16.37 -4.50 -16.05
CA LEU A 401 -16.07 -5.51 -15.03
C LEU A 401 -16.91 -6.76 -15.22
N GLU A 402 -16.23 -7.90 -15.28
CA GLU A 402 -16.84 -9.22 -15.10
C GLU A 402 -17.14 -9.47 -13.61
N SER A 403 -17.95 -10.49 -13.31
CA SER A 403 -18.22 -10.85 -11.92
C SER A 403 -17.03 -11.62 -11.35
N GLY A 404 -16.60 -11.26 -10.14
CA GLY A 404 -15.62 -12.02 -9.37
C GLY A 404 -16.25 -12.81 -8.24
N THR A 405 -15.46 -13.16 -7.23
CA THR A 405 -15.95 -13.70 -5.95
C THR A 405 -16.47 -12.57 -5.05
N PRO A 406 -17.32 -12.86 -4.04
CA PRO A 406 -17.78 -11.82 -3.14
C PRO A 406 -16.62 -11.27 -2.30
N LEU A 407 -16.65 -9.97 -1.99
CA LEU A 407 -15.71 -9.36 -1.06
C LEU A 407 -15.72 -10.08 0.29
N GLY A 408 -14.52 -10.45 0.76
CA GLY A 408 -14.29 -11.23 1.98
C GLY A 408 -14.11 -12.74 1.76
N ASP A 409 -14.43 -13.28 0.58
CA ASP A 409 -14.07 -14.67 0.26
C ASP A 409 -12.57 -14.76 -0.04
N LEU A 410 -11.84 -15.48 0.81
CA LEU A 410 -10.40 -15.63 0.69
C LEU A 410 -10.00 -16.61 -0.44
N ASN A 411 -10.91 -17.46 -0.91
CA ASN A 411 -10.62 -18.48 -1.90
C ASN A 411 -10.63 -17.96 -3.34
N GLY A 412 -10.97 -16.69 -3.55
CA GLY A 412 -11.02 -16.10 -4.88
C GLY A 412 -10.68 -14.62 -4.90
N VAL A 413 -10.80 -14.07 -6.11
CA VAL A 413 -10.48 -12.70 -6.45
C VAL A 413 -11.78 -11.93 -6.66
N PRO A 414 -12.07 -10.91 -5.84
CA PRO A 414 -13.21 -10.03 -6.10
C PRO A 414 -12.96 -9.24 -7.39
N ALA A 415 -14.01 -9.02 -8.18
CA ALA A 415 -13.93 -8.11 -9.32
C ALA A 415 -14.00 -6.67 -8.81
N PHE A 416 -12.88 -6.23 -8.25
CA PHE A 416 -12.66 -4.93 -7.65
C PHE A 416 -11.37 -4.35 -8.21
N VAL A 417 -11.44 -3.12 -8.71
CA VAL A 417 -10.28 -2.30 -9.03
C VAL A 417 -10.49 -0.93 -8.42
N GLY A 418 -9.55 -0.47 -7.61
CA GLY A 418 -9.70 0.78 -6.88
C GLY A 418 -8.42 1.59 -6.81
N ARG A 419 -8.61 2.82 -6.32
CA ARG A 419 -7.57 3.79 -6.06
C ARG A 419 -7.47 3.99 -4.56
N ARG A 420 -6.25 4.20 -4.06
CA ARG A 420 -6.04 4.53 -2.64
C ARG A 420 -6.81 5.81 -2.30
N GLN A 421 -7.49 5.84 -1.16
CA GLN A 421 -7.95 7.08 -0.56
C GLN A 421 -6.71 7.82 -0.04
N GLN A 422 -6.38 8.97 -0.64
CA GLN A 422 -5.15 9.72 -0.34
C GLN A 422 -5.40 10.94 0.55
N HIS A 423 -6.65 11.23 0.91
CA HIS A 423 -7.04 12.36 1.73
C HIS A 423 -8.15 11.97 2.70
N ALA A 424 -8.11 12.51 3.90
CA ALA A 424 -9.18 12.32 4.89
C ALA A 424 -10.46 13.07 4.48
N ILE A 425 -10.35 14.19 3.75
CA ILE A 425 -11.47 14.87 3.09
C ILE A 425 -11.37 14.57 1.60
N ALA A 426 -12.34 13.85 1.04
CA ALA A 426 -12.33 13.48 -0.37
C ALA A 426 -13.74 13.26 -0.93
N THR A 427 -13.95 13.64 -2.19
CA THR A 427 -15.11 13.21 -2.98
C THR A 427 -14.65 12.20 -4.03
N MET A 428 -15.24 11.01 -4.02
CA MET A 428 -14.98 9.94 -4.98
C MET A 428 -16.28 9.60 -5.70
N SER A 429 -16.28 9.59 -7.03
CA SER A 429 -17.50 9.34 -7.79
C SER A 429 -17.25 8.45 -8.99
N THR A 430 -18.24 7.61 -9.34
CA THR A 430 -18.25 6.87 -10.61
C THR A 430 -19.60 6.95 -11.29
N THR A 431 -19.59 7.01 -12.62
CA THR A 431 -20.79 6.84 -13.44
C THR A 431 -20.79 5.45 -14.05
N LEU A 432 -21.85 4.68 -13.85
CA LEU A 432 -21.96 3.31 -14.36
C LEU A 432 -23.31 3.01 -15.01
N ARG A 433 -23.31 2.03 -15.92
CA ARG A 433 -24.51 1.35 -16.42
C ARG A 433 -24.48 -0.09 -15.94
N PHE A 434 -25.51 -0.46 -15.19
CA PHE A 434 -25.69 -1.81 -14.71
C PHE A 434 -27.18 -2.08 -14.49
N THR A 435 -27.66 -3.21 -15.01
CA THR A 435 -29.03 -3.66 -14.78
C THR A 435 -28.96 -5.02 -14.10
N PRO A 436 -29.22 -5.13 -12.79
CA PRO A 436 -29.23 -6.42 -12.13
C PRO A 436 -30.35 -7.29 -12.70
N GLU A 437 -30.06 -8.56 -12.96
CA GLU A 437 -30.97 -9.51 -13.61
C GLU A 437 -31.58 -10.49 -12.61
N LYS A 438 -30.84 -10.82 -11.53
CA LYS A 438 -31.34 -11.62 -10.40
C LYS A 438 -31.00 -11.02 -9.04
N ASP A 439 -31.64 -11.54 -7.99
CA ASP A 439 -31.38 -11.13 -6.61
C ASP A 439 -29.90 -11.33 -6.24
N GLY A 440 -29.32 -10.33 -5.59
CA GLY A 440 -27.92 -10.31 -5.16
C GLY A 440 -26.91 -9.86 -6.22
N ASP A 441 -27.33 -9.70 -7.49
CA ASP A 441 -26.50 -9.00 -8.49
C ASP A 441 -26.18 -7.60 -7.98
N THR A 442 -24.91 -7.20 -8.06
CA THR A 442 -24.46 -5.90 -7.55
C THR A 442 -23.32 -5.32 -8.38
N ALA A 443 -23.37 -4.02 -8.63
CA ALA A 443 -22.25 -3.24 -9.16
C ALA A 443 -22.27 -1.79 -8.67
N GLY A 444 -21.11 -1.20 -8.41
CA GLY A 444 -21.00 0.16 -7.91
C GLY A 444 -19.63 0.49 -7.36
N LEU A 445 -19.58 1.32 -6.32
CA LEU A 445 -18.36 1.64 -5.57
C LEU A 445 -18.23 0.76 -4.34
N ALA A 446 -17.03 0.26 -4.10
CA ALA A 446 -16.63 -0.30 -2.82
C ALA A 446 -15.58 0.59 -2.18
N ALA A 447 -15.69 0.83 -0.87
CA ALA A 447 -14.64 1.40 -0.03
C ALA A 447 -14.13 0.28 0.89
N VAL A 448 -12.92 -0.21 0.63
CA VAL A 448 -12.40 -1.44 1.23
C VAL A 448 -11.16 -1.12 2.06
N GLN A 449 -11.22 -1.43 3.35
CA GLN A 449 -10.02 -1.50 4.19
C GLN A 449 -9.54 -2.95 4.25
N SER A 450 -10.44 -3.90 4.51
CA SER A 450 -10.12 -5.33 4.57
C SER A 450 -11.30 -6.19 4.16
N ASP A 451 -11.02 -7.49 4.06
CA ASP A 451 -12.00 -8.56 3.83
C ASP A 451 -13.21 -8.52 4.79
N ARG A 452 -13.02 -7.98 5.99
CA ARG A 452 -14.03 -7.90 7.05
C ARG A 452 -14.46 -6.46 7.39
N SER A 453 -13.86 -5.45 6.76
CA SER A 453 -14.17 -4.04 7.02
C SER A 453 -14.24 -3.26 5.70
N HIS A 454 -15.46 -3.04 5.22
CA HIS A 454 -15.73 -2.35 3.96
C HIS A 454 -17.16 -1.81 3.87
N MET A 455 -17.40 -0.92 2.91
CA MET A 455 -18.73 -0.45 2.53
C MET A 455 -18.96 -0.65 1.04
N LEU A 456 -20.17 -1.06 0.66
CA LEU A 456 -20.58 -1.20 -0.74
C LEU A 456 -21.71 -0.22 -1.03
N PHE A 457 -21.50 0.70 -1.97
CA PHE A 457 -22.51 1.61 -2.48
C PHE A 457 -22.82 1.25 -3.94
N THR A 458 -23.94 0.58 -4.17
CA THR A 458 -24.16 -0.18 -5.41
C THR A 458 -25.58 -0.10 -5.93
N ILE A 459 -25.75 -0.37 -7.23
CA ILE A 459 -27.02 -0.80 -7.80
C ILE A 459 -27.13 -2.31 -7.56
N THR A 460 -28.26 -2.78 -7.04
CA THR A 460 -28.49 -4.20 -6.76
C THR A 460 -29.95 -4.61 -6.95
N GLN A 461 -30.26 -5.90 -6.79
CA GLN A 461 -31.63 -6.41 -6.76
C GLN A 461 -31.86 -7.25 -5.51
N VAL A 462 -32.98 -7.02 -4.83
CA VAL A 462 -33.42 -7.76 -3.64
C VAL A 462 -34.92 -8.01 -3.71
N GLY A 463 -35.34 -9.28 -3.63
CA GLY A 463 -36.75 -9.66 -3.71
C GLY A 463 -37.41 -9.21 -5.03
N GLY A 464 -36.67 -9.27 -6.14
CA GLY A 464 -37.11 -8.83 -7.47
C GLY A 464 -37.15 -7.30 -7.65
N LYS A 465 -36.72 -6.52 -6.66
CA LYS A 465 -36.73 -5.04 -6.72
C LYS A 465 -35.33 -4.52 -6.95
N LYS A 466 -35.17 -3.67 -7.97
CA LYS A 466 -33.91 -2.98 -8.28
C LYS A 466 -33.75 -1.77 -7.37
N LEU A 467 -32.61 -1.68 -6.71
CA LEU A 467 -32.31 -0.69 -5.67
C LEU A 467 -30.97 -0.03 -5.94
N ILE A 468 -30.82 1.19 -5.43
CA ILE A 468 -29.54 1.73 -5.03
C ILE A 468 -29.41 1.43 -3.54
N ALA A 469 -28.35 0.75 -3.12
CA ALA A 469 -28.17 0.28 -1.76
C ALA A 469 -26.76 0.60 -1.23
N LEU A 470 -26.72 0.89 0.07
CA LEU A 470 -25.51 1.05 0.85
C LEU A 470 -25.47 -0.07 1.90
N THR A 471 -24.42 -0.88 1.87
CA THR A 471 -24.11 -1.86 2.91
C THR A 471 -22.79 -1.54 3.60
N SER A 472 -22.65 -2.01 4.83
CA SER A 472 -21.40 -1.93 5.60
C SER A 472 -21.09 -3.26 6.25
N ARG A 473 -19.81 -3.58 6.34
CA ARG A 473 -19.25 -4.67 7.14
C ARG A 473 -18.22 -4.07 8.09
N ASP A 474 -18.40 -4.26 9.39
CA ASP A 474 -17.51 -3.75 10.44
C ASP A 474 -16.92 -4.91 11.23
N ASN A 475 -15.69 -5.30 10.89
CA ASN A 475 -15.00 -6.49 11.41
C ASN A 475 -15.89 -7.74 11.56
N ALA A 476 -16.75 -7.97 10.56
CA ALA A 476 -17.76 -9.01 10.55
C ALA A 476 -17.59 -9.93 9.34
N ASP A 477 -18.43 -10.96 9.24
CA ASP A 477 -18.43 -11.92 8.12
C ASP A 477 -19.62 -11.71 7.17
N THR A 478 -20.55 -10.83 7.53
CA THR A 478 -21.75 -10.51 6.73
C THR A 478 -21.98 -9.01 6.65
N ASP A 479 -22.55 -8.59 5.53
CA ASP A 479 -22.91 -7.20 5.30
C ASP A 479 -24.21 -6.84 6.03
N THR A 480 -24.27 -5.61 6.53
CA THR A 480 -25.50 -5.00 7.08
C THR A 480 -26.00 -3.95 6.10
N LEU A 481 -27.30 -4.00 5.78
CA LEU A 481 -27.95 -2.94 4.99
C LEU A 481 -28.04 -1.66 5.83
N VAL A 482 -27.45 -0.58 5.33
CA VAL A 482 -27.45 0.73 5.99
C VAL A 482 -28.58 1.62 5.46
N ALA A 483 -28.71 1.68 4.13
CA ALA A 483 -29.74 2.48 3.47
C ALA A 483 -30.03 1.90 2.08
N SER A 484 -31.24 2.13 1.56
CA SER A 484 -31.57 1.83 0.17
C SER A 484 -32.66 2.75 -0.36
N ALA A 485 -32.71 2.89 -1.68
CA ALA A 485 -33.77 3.57 -2.42
C ALA A 485 -34.12 2.77 -3.67
N PRO A 486 -35.37 2.81 -4.17
CA PRO A 486 -35.70 2.25 -5.47
C PRO A 486 -34.83 2.85 -6.58
N LEU A 487 -34.38 2.03 -7.53
CA LEU A 487 -33.73 2.54 -8.74
C LEU A 487 -34.80 3.21 -9.63
N PRO A 488 -34.79 4.54 -9.81
CA PRO A 488 -35.95 5.27 -10.34
C PRO A 488 -36.11 5.13 -11.86
N ALA A 489 -35.03 4.86 -12.60
CA ALA A 489 -35.05 4.68 -14.04
C ALA A 489 -33.90 3.79 -14.52
N ALA A 490 -34.05 3.22 -15.71
CA ALA A 490 -32.93 2.60 -16.43
C ALA A 490 -32.05 3.70 -17.05
N GLY A 491 -30.73 3.51 -17.01
CA GLY A 491 -29.78 4.46 -17.54
C GLY A 491 -28.48 4.50 -16.75
N PRO A 492 -27.58 5.45 -17.06
CA PRO A 492 -26.39 5.66 -16.28
C PRO A 492 -26.75 6.26 -14.92
N VAL A 493 -26.07 5.80 -13.88
CA VAL A 493 -26.18 6.28 -12.51
C VAL A 493 -24.82 6.78 -12.07
N THR A 494 -24.76 7.95 -11.45
CA THR A 494 -23.54 8.41 -10.80
C THR A 494 -23.64 8.15 -9.31
N LEU A 495 -22.68 7.43 -8.74
CA LEU A 495 -22.57 7.14 -7.31
C LEU A 495 -21.43 7.97 -6.74
N THR A 496 -21.67 8.74 -5.68
CA THR A 496 -20.68 9.63 -5.07
C THR A 496 -20.55 9.37 -3.57
N ILE A 497 -19.32 9.18 -3.11
CA ILE A 497 -18.93 9.07 -1.71
C ILE A 497 -18.20 10.35 -1.31
N HIS A 498 -18.67 11.01 -0.25
CA HIS A 498 -18.02 12.16 0.36
C HIS A 498 -17.42 11.74 1.70
N ALA A 499 -16.10 11.66 1.79
CA ALA A 499 -15.37 11.42 3.03
C ALA A 499 -15.02 12.74 3.71
N ASP A 500 -15.22 12.80 5.02
CA ASP A 500 -14.80 13.89 5.91
C ASP A 500 -14.31 13.28 7.23
N GLY A 501 -13.02 12.95 7.26
CA GLY A 501 -12.39 12.26 8.39
C GLY A 501 -13.06 10.92 8.68
N GLY A 502 -13.65 10.81 9.86
CA GLY A 502 -14.33 9.60 10.34
C GLY A 502 -15.77 9.44 9.84
N LYS A 503 -16.26 10.33 8.97
CA LYS A 503 -17.64 10.34 8.47
C LYS A 503 -17.68 10.21 6.95
N MET A 504 -18.74 9.59 6.44
CA MET A 504 -19.03 9.56 5.00
C MET A 504 -20.50 9.90 4.70
N ALA A 505 -20.73 10.56 3.56
CA ALA A 505 -22.04 10.75 2.95
C ALA A 505 -22.10 10.11 1.55
N PHE A 506 -23.29 9.71 1.13
CA PHE A 506 -23.53 8.92 -0.08
C PHE A 506 -24.65 9.55 -0.89
N ASP A 507 -24.29 10.06 -2.06
CA ASP A 507 -25.19 10.68 -3.03
C ASP A 507 -25.26 9.83 -4.29
N TYR A 508 -26.43 9.78 -4.92
CA TYR A 508 -26.57 9.24 -6.27
C TYR A 508 -27.27 10.22 -7.20
N GLU A 509 -26.97 10.13 -8.49
CA GLU A 509 -27.58 10.96 -9.52
C GLU A 509 -28.14 10.07 -10.63
N VAL A 510 -29.40 10.31 -10.99
CA VAL A 510 -30.09 9.64 -12.12
C VAL A 510 -30.78 10.71 -12.94
N ASN A 511 -30.60 10.70 -14.27
CA ASN A 511 -31.17 11.69 -15.19
C ASN A 511 -30.89 13.15 -14.77
N GLY A 512 -29.70 13.42 -14.21
CA GLY A 512 -29.28 14.74 -13.74
C GLY A 512 -29.91 15.17 -12.40
N GLN A 513 -30.73 14.34 -11.77
CA GLN A 513 -31.28 14.61 -10.44
C GLN A 513 -30.44 13.91 -9.37
N ARG A 514 -29.81 14.71 -8.50
CA ARG A 514 -29.04 14.22 -7.35
C ARG A 514 -29.94 13.99 -6.14
N THR A 515 -29.71 12.89 -5.44
CA THR A 515 -30.38 12.51 -4.19
C THR A 515 -29.36 11.99 -3.19
N THR A 516 -29.44 12.46 -1.94
CA THR A 516 -28.66 11.89 -0.83
C THR A 516 -29.33 10.63 -0.31
N LEU A 517 -28.63 9.50 -0.36
CA LEU A 517 -29.10 8.24 0.21
C LEU A 517 -28.85 8.19 1.72
N LYS A 518 -27.66 8.61 2.15
CA LYS A 518 -27.26 8.61 3.55
C LYS A 518 -26.31 9.76 3.81
N SER A 519 -26.66 10.61 4.77
CA SER A 519 -25.75 11.60 5.34
C SER A 519 -25.16 11.08 6.66
N ASP A 520 -23.95 11.53 6.98
CA ASP A 520 -23.33 11.39 8.31
C ASP A 520 -23.22 9.94 8.80
N LEU A 521 -22.73 9.03 7.95
CA LEU A 521 -22.42 7.65 8.35
C LEU A 521 -21.06 7.60 9.06
N ASP A 522 -20.99 6.89 10.19
CA ASP A 522 -19.70 6.55 10.82
C ASP A 522 -18.87 5.66 9.88
N ALA A 523 -17.77 6.22 9.39
CA ALA A 523 -16.80 5.58 8.51
C ALA A 523 -15.51 5.20 9.24
N THR A 524 -15.45 5.31 10.57
CA THR A 524 -14.29 4.91 11.36
C THR A 524 -14.05 3.39 11.32
N LEU A 525 -15.03 2.58 10.89
CA LEU A 525 -14.85 1.15 10.61
C LEU A 525 -13.76 0.89 9.55
N LEU A 526 -13.46 1.88 8.70
CA LEU A 526 -12.40 1.82 7.69
C LEU A 526 -11.03 2.27 8.24
N SER A 527 -10.95 2.66 9.51
CA SER A 527 -9.68 3.08 10.10
C SER A 527 -8.81 1.88 10.44
N THR A 528 -7.49 2.02 10.30
CA THR A 528 -6.53 0.96 10.68
C THR A 528 -6.72 0.52 12.13
N ARG A 529 -7.08 1.43 13.04
CA ARG A 529 -7.30 1.12 14.45
C ARG A 529 -8.52 0.22 14.70
N LYS A 530 -9.60 0.36 13.94
CA LYS A 530 -10.81 -0.49 14.09
C LYS A 530 -10.73 -1.75 13.24
N ALA A 531 -10.35 -1.62 11.97
CA ALA A 531 -10.29 -2.74 11.03
C ALA A 531 -9.07 -3.66 11.25
N GLY A 532 -8.01 -3.12 11.87
CA GLY A 532 -6.71 -3.79 12.01
C GLY A 532 -5.90 -3.79 10.71
N GLY A 533 -4.78 -4.51 10.74
CA GLY A 533 -3.91 -4.67 9.57
C GLY A 533 -3.01 -3.46 9.30
N PHE A 534 -2.54 -3.33 8.06
CA PHE A 534 -1.42 -2.47 7.69
C PHE A 534 -1.66 -1.60 6.45
N VAL A 535 -2.87 -1.68 5.89
CA VAL A 535 -3.31 -0.97 4.69
C VAL A 535 -4.12 0.27 5.03
N GLY A 536 -4.38 1.10 4.03
CA GLY A 536 -5.42 2.12 4.04
C GLY A 536 -6.59 1.76 3.14
N THR A 537 -7.62 2.59 3.15
CA THR A 537 -8.84 2.40 2.37
C THR A 537 -8.55 2.54 0.88
N VAL A 538 -9.01 1.57 0.09
CA VAL A 538 -9.02 1.60 -1.37
C VAL A 538 -10.46 1.73 -1.84
N VAL A 539 -10.73 2.68 -2.74
CA VAL A 539 -12.07 2.98 -3.23
C VAL A 539 -12.14 2.80 -4.75
N GLY A 540 -13.16 2.10 -5.25
CA GLY A 540 -13.35 1.98 -6.69
C GLY A 540 -14.46 1.02 -7.13
N PRO A 541 -14.60 0.84 -8.45
CA PRO A 541 -15.53 -0.09 -9.08
C PRO A 541 -15.47 -1.51 -8.52
N TYR A 542 -16.66 -2.07 -8.26
CA TYR A 542 -16.87 -3.45 -7.81
C TYR A 542 -18.05 -4.07 -8.55
N ARG A 543 -17.97 -5.38 -8.86
CA ARG A 543 -19.08 -6.19 -9.37
C ARG A 543 -19.11 -7.58 -8.72
N TYR A 544 -20.32 -8.06 -8.42
CA TYR A 544 -20.55 -9.44 -8.03
C TYR A 544 -21.93 -9.94 -8.47
N THR A 545 -22.00 -11.19 -8.88
CA THR A 545 -23.20 -11.95 -9.20
C THR A 545 -23.14 -13.27 -8.43
N PRO A 546 -24.12 -13.58 -7.56
CA PRO A 546 -24.18 -14.86 -6.87
C PRO A 546 -24.26 -16.04 -7.83
N ALA A 547 -23.69 -17.18 -7.44
CA ALA A 547 -23.93 -18.43 -8.14
C ALA A 547 -25.43 -18.77 -8.11
N SER A 548 -25.94 -19.31 -9.22
CA SER A 548 -27.35 -19.70 -9.38
C SER A 548 -27.76 -20.87 -8.51
#